data_AF-A0A7W1PDL5-F1
#
_entry.id   AF-A0A7W1PDL5-F1
#
_cell.length_a   1.000
_cell.length_b   1.000
_cell.length_c   1.000
_cell.angle_alpha   90.00
_cell.angle_beta   90.00
_cell.angle_gamma   90.00
#
_symmetry.space_group_name_H-M   'P 1'
#
loop_
_entity.id
_entity.type
_entity.pdbx_description
1 polymer ?
#
loop_
_entity_poly.entity_id
_entity_poly.type
_entity_poly.pdbx_seq_one_letter_code
_entity_poly.pdbx_strand_id
1 'polypeptide(L)'
;MAFFGIGAAAEAIGAAIGWSELLYRTWYLTGAVFAAAWLGLGTAFLLAKTRFGLAYGALVAFGGLIAFFARRAYPEAGDFAMLLFIGALVLALAIALETYFQNERWPLIAGIGVVGASIAATYFAFFVPLSGSGTMAIDPATGVPTGGAIAGQERLISLVMNISGGLALVLGAFFSSYVFMPKRRVLDYSLDPDQPGEHFVFNLIIALVAIPVNFVMSLPGALRALVTGRIHSRVPATILIAAGGLAAGAGDLLSRLGSTDLFQLGKFLGVSLIFLGFLVSVEAFREIRIPFTRVVLRSARRERVEA
;
A
#
# COMPACT_ATOMS: atom_id res chain seq x y z
N MET A 1 3.62 -7.80 8.07
CA MET A 1 3.87 -9.19 7.64
C MET A 1 3.01 -10.21 8.37
N ALA A 2 2.79 -10.10 9.69
CA ALA A 2 1.93 -11.04 10.43
C ALA A 2 0.52 -11.17 9.84
N PHE A 3 -0.19 -10.07 9.57
CA PHE A 3 -1.55 -10.12 8.99
C PHE A 3 -1.61 -10.79 7.62
N PHE A 4 -0.63 -10.51 6.76
CA PHE A 4 -0.53 -11.18 5.46
C PHE A 4 -0.34 -12.70 5.62
N GLY A 5 0.56 -13.11 6.54
CA GLY A 5 0.78 -14.53 6.83
C GLY A 5 -0.47 -15.22 7.39
N ILE A 6 -1.21 -14.56 8.28
CA ILE A 6 -2.46 -15.09 8.84
C ILE A 6 -3.53 -15.23 7.74
N GLY A 7 -3.71 -14.21 6.90
CA GLY A 7 -4.67 -14.26 5.79
C GLY A 7 -4.34 -15.36 4.77
N ALA A 8 -3.06 -15.49 4.40
CA ALA A 8 -2.60 -16.55 3.50
C ALA A 8 -2.74 -17.95 4.12
N ALA A 9 -2.45 -18.10 5.42
CA ALA A 9 -2.67 -19.35 6.13
C ALA A 9 -4.16 -19.70 6.19
N ALA A 10 -5.04 -18.72 6.45
CA ALA A 10 -6.48 -18.93 6.46
C ALA A 10 -7.00 -19.38 5.08
N GLU A 11 -6.47 -18.80 4.00
CA GLU A 11 -6.78 -19.22 2.61
C GLU A 11 -6.31 -20.64 2.32
N ALA A 12 -5.08 -20.98 2.69
CA ALA A 12 -4.53 -22.32 2.49
C ALA A 12 -5.30 -23.39 3.29
N ILE A 13 -5.65 -23.10 4.55
CA ILE A 13 -6.45 -24.00 5.39
C ILE A 13 -7.85 -24.15 4.81
N GLY A 14 -8.49 -23.04 4.42
CA GLY A 14 -9.84 -23.05 3.87
C GLY A 14 -9.94 -23.84 2.56
N ALA A 15 -8.92 -23.74 1.72
CA ALA A 15 -8.80 -24.54 0.50
C ALA A 15 -8.54 -26.03 0.76
N ALA A 16 -7.78 -26.37 1.81
CA ALA A 16 -7.38 -27.75 2.10
C ALA A 16 -8.44 -28.57 2.84
N ILE A 17 -9.10 -27.98 3.85
CA ILE A 17 -10.02 -28.69 4.76
C ILE A 17 -11.43 -28.10 4.79
N GLY A 18 -11.70 -27.09 3.97
CA GLY A 18 -12.99 -26.41 3.89
C GLY A 18 -13.09 -25.16 4.76
N TRP A 19 -14.13 -24.36 4.48
CA TRP A 19 -14.34 -23.06 5.09
C TRP A 19 -15.26 -23.13 6.31
N SER A 20 -14.81 -22.54 7.42
CA SER A 20 -15.65 -22.20 8.57
C SER A 20 -15.87 -20.69 8.63
N GLU A 21 -16.94 -20.26 9.30
CA GLU A 21 -17.26 -18.82 9.41
C GLU A 21 -16.13 -18.03 10.07
N LEU A 22 -15.53 -18.57 11.13
CA LEU A 22 -14.39 -17.93 11.79
C LEU A 22 -13.17 -17.81 10.86
N LEU A 23 -12.90 -18.85 10.07
CA LEU A 23 -11.79 -18.85 9.13
C LEU A 23 -12.01 -17.83 8.00
N TYR A 24 -13.24 -17.75 7.49
CA TYR A 24 -13.66 -16.80 6.47
C TYR A 24 -13.57 -15.34 6.96
N ARG A 25 -14.06 -15.05 8.17
CA ARG A 25 -13.94 -13.72 8.80
C ARG A 25 -12.47 -13.36 9.07
N THR A 26 -11.67 -14.30 9.54
CA THR A 26 -10.23 -14.10 9.77
C THR A 26 -9.47 -13.80 8.47
N TRP A 27 -9.76 -14.56 7.41
CA TRP A 27 -9.21 -14.35 6.08
C TRP A 27 -9.51 -12.94 5.57
N TYR A 28 -10.77 -12.52 5.64
CA TYR A 28 -11.17 -11.20 5.16
C TYR A 28 -10.55 -10.07 5.99
N LEU A 29 -10.64 -10.16 7.32
CA LEU A 29 -10.13 -9.14 8.23
C LEU A 29 -8.61 -8.95 8.08
N THR A 30 -7.85 -10.04 8.14
CA THR A 30 -6.38 -9.95 8.12
C THR A 30 -5.80 -9.73 6.73
N GLY A 31 -6.38 -10.36 5.71
CA GLY A 31 -5.93 -10.25 4.32
C GLY A 31 -6.46 -8.99 3.64
N ALA A 32 -7.79 -8.81 3.64
CA ALA A 32 -8.45 -7.76 2.88
C ALA A 32 -8.60 -6.43 3.64
N VAL A 33 -8.50 -6.39 4.97
CA VAL A 33 -8.60 -5.11 5.72
C VAL A 33 -7.24 -4.65 6.21
N PHE A 34 -6.51 -5.52 6.92
CA PHE A 34 -5.31 -5.09 7.66
C PHE A 34 -4.03 -5.07 6.83
N ALA A 35 -3.85 -6.00 5.89
CA ALA A 35 -2.56 -6.20 5.23
C ALA A 35 -2.02 -4.92 4.57
N ALA A 36 -2.79 -4.30 3.68
CA ALA A 36 -2.34 -3.13 2.92
C ALA A 36 -2.21 -1.88 3.80
N ALA A 37 -3.16 -1.64 4.71
CA ALA A 37 -3.15 -0.46 5.58
C ALA A 37 -1.95 -0.42 6.52
N TRP A 38 -1.66 -1.52 7.21
CA TRP A 38 -0.54 -1.58 8.14
C TRP A 38 0.81 -1.51 7.44
N LEU A 39 0.92 -2.09 6.24
CA LEU A 39 2.11 -1.95 5.41
C LEU A 39 2.29 -0.50 4.91
N GLY A 40 1.22 0.14 4.43
CA GLY A 40 1.22 1.54 4.01
C GLY A 40 1.49 2.53 5.15
N LEU A 41 1.05 2.20 6.37
CA LEU A 41 1.43 2.95 7.57
C LEU A 41 2.94 2.87 7.82
N GLY A 42 3.57 1.72 7.57
CA GLY A 42 5.03 1.59 7.61
C GLY A 42 5.72 2.59 6.68
N THR A 43 5.21 2.77 5.45
CA THR A 43 5.68 3.81 4.52
C THR A 43 5.53 5.22 5.11
N ALA A 44 4.41 5.50 5.78
CA ALA A 44 4.19 6.80 6.42
C ALA A 44 5.28 7.11 7.47
N PHE A 45 5.63 6.13 8.30
CA PHE A 45 6.72 6.28 9.27
C PHE A 45 8.10 6.39 8.63
N LEU A 46 8.37 5.64 7.56
CA LEU A 46 9.65 5.73 6.83
C LEU A 46 9.85 7.10 6.17
N LEU A 47 8.76 7.71 5.70
CA LEU A 47 8.76 9.00 5.00
C LEU A 47 8.35 10.17 5.90
N ALA A 48 8.34 9.98 7.22
CA ALA A 48 7.90 10.96 8.22
C ALA A 48 8.52 12.34 8.05
N LYS A 49 9.81 12.39 7.67
CA LYS A 49 10.59 13.62 7.52
C LYS A 49 10.41 14.31 6.16
N THR A 50 9.49 13.82 5.34
CA THR A 50 9.26 14.32 3.99
C THR A 50 7.85 14.90 3.87
N ARG A 51 7.59 15.65 2.79
CA ARG A 51 6.23 16.14 2.46
C ARG A 51 5.28 15.05 1.96
N PHE A 52 5.68 13.77 2.04
CA PHE A 52 4.84 12.63 1.61
C PHE A 52 3.52 12.55 2.38
N GLY A 53 3.43 13.10 3.59
CA GLY A 53 2.18 13.20 4.33
C GLY A 53 1.05 13.91 3.57
N LEU A 54 1.35 14.86 2.66
CA LEU A 54 0.35 15.48 1.79
C LEU A 54 -0.25 14.46 0.82
N ALA A 55 0.60 13.64 0.20
CA ALA A 55 0.16 12.55 -0.68
C ALA A 55 -0.63 11.50 0.11
N TYR A 56 -0.15 11.12 1.30
CA TYR A 56 -0.84 10.16 2.16
C TYR A 56 -2.22 10.67 2.59
N GLY A 57 -2.34 11.94 3.01
CA GLY A 57 -3.61 12.58 3.33
C GLY A 57 -4.56 12.59 2.13
N ALA A 58 -4.07 12.93 0.94
CA ALA A 58 -4.87 12.88 -0.29
C ALA A 58 -5.36 11.46 -0.60
N LEU A 59 -4.54 10.42 -0.38
CA LEU A 59 -4.93 9.03 -0.54
C LEU A 59 -5.99 8.57 0.48
N VAL A 60 -5.92 9.05 1.72
CA VAL A 60 -6.96 8.81 2.75
C VAL A 60 -8.28 9.45 2.33
N ALA A 61 -8.25 10.72 1.92
CA ALA A 61 -9.44 11.42 1.42
C ALA A 61 -10.03 10.71 0.19
N PHE A 62 -9.17 10.27 -0.74
CA PHE A 62 -9.58 9.52 -1.93
C PHE A 62 -10.20 8.17 -1.55
N GLY A 63 -9.60 7.41 -0.63
CA GLY A 63 -10.18 6.18 -0.11
C GLY A 63 -11.58 6.39 0.49
N GLY A 64 -11.74 7.45 1.29
CA GLY A 64 -13.03 7.87 1.83
C GLY A 64 -14.05 8.21 0.74
N LEU A 65 -13.63 8.95 -0.29
CA LEU A 65 -14.50 9.32 -1.42
C LEU A 65 -14.97 8.09 -2.21
N ILE A 66 -14.08 7.13 -2.44
CA ILE A 66 -14.45 5.87 -3.09
C ILE A 66 -15.43 5.08 -2.22
N ALA A 67 -15.22 5.00 -0.90
CA ALA A 67 -16.17 4.37 0.01
C ALA A 67 -17.55 5.07 -0.01
N PHE A 68 -17.56 6.41 -0.07
CA PHE A 68 -18.79 7.19 -0.20
C PHE A 68 -19.57 6.85 -1.47
N PHE A 69 -18.91 6.74 -2.63
CA PHE A 69 -19.60 6.33 -3.86
C PHE A 69 -20.01 4.86 -3.83
N ALA A 70 -19.19 3.99 -3.23
CA ALA A 70 -19.47 2.57 -3.06
C ALA A 70 -20.67 2.29 -2.16
N ARG A 71 -21.15 3.26 -1.36
CA ARG A 71 -22.38 3.12 -0.55
C ARG A 71 -23.61 2.67 -1.35
N ARG A 72 -23.65 2.98 -2.66
CA ARG A 72 -24.74 2.55 -3.55
C ARG A 72 -24.77 1.03 -3.74
N ALA A 73 -23.62 0.38 -3.64
CA ALA A 73 -23.50 -1.07 -3.71
C ALA A 73 -23.76 -1.76 -2.36
N TYR A 74 -23.76 -1.01 -1.25
CA TYR A 74 -23.94 -1.52 0.11
C TYR A 74 -24.99 -0.71 0.88
N PRO A 75 -26.28 -0.78 0.51
CA PRO A 75 -27.34 0.00 1.15
C PRO A 75 -27.45 -0.28 2.67
N GLU A 76 -27.11 -1.50 3.10
CA GLU A 76 -27.11 -1.94 4.50
C GLU A 76 -26.11 -1.17 5.38
N ALA A 77 -25.12 -0.50 4.79
CA ALA A 77 -24.19 0.33 5.53
C ALA A 77 -24.83 1.67 5.98
N GLY A 78 -25.94 2.10 5.38
CA GLY A 78 -26.66 3.31 5.76
C GLY A 78 -25.75 4.55 5.88
N ASP A 79 -25.90 5.29 6.99
CA ASP A 79 -25.14 6.51 7.27
C ASP A 79 -23.66 6.26 7.58
N PHE A 80 -23.26 5.01 7.83
CA PHE A 80 -21.87 4.65 8.13
C PHE A 80 -20.93 5.09 7.00
N ALA A 81 -21.34 4.99 5.73
CA ALA A 81 -20.54 5.42 4.60
C ALA A 81 -20.24 6.94 4.63
N MET A 82 -21.22 7.74 5.05
CA MET A 82 -21.06 9.19 5.20
C MET A 82 -20.12 9.50 6.37
N LEU A 83 -20.32 8.84 7.52
CA LEU A 83 -19.45 9.02 8.69
C LEU A 83 -18.00 8.64 8.39
N LEU A 84 -17.79 7.53 7.68
CA LEU A 84 -16.47 7.08 7.25
C LEU A 84 -15.81 8.09 6.30
N PHE A 85 -16.57 8.66 5.37
CA PHE A 85 -16.08 9.70 4.46
C PHE A 85 -15.68 10.98 5.20
N ILE A 86 -16.54 11.47 6.09
CA ILE A 86 -16.25 12.67 6.91
C ILE A 86 -15.02 12.41 7.78
N GLY A 87 -14.95 11.24 8.45
CA GLY A 87 -13.79 10.84 9.24
C GLY A 87 -12.50 10.79 8.43
N ALA A 88 -12.56 10.26 7.21
CA ALA A 88 -11.42 10.23 6.29
C ALA A 88 -10.99 11.65 5.87
N LEU A 89 -11.92 12.57 5.61
CA LEU A 89 -11.60 13.97 5.29
C LEU A 89 -10.96 14.70 6.48
N VAL A 90 -11.51 14.52 7.69
CA VAL A 90 -10.95 15.11 8.92
C VAL A 90 -9.53 14.58 9.16
N LEU A 91 -9.34 13.27 9.04
CA LEU A 91 -8.03 12.64 9.19
C LEU A 91 -7.04 13.12 8.11
N ALA A 92 -7.47 13.18 6.85
CA ALA A 92 -6.66 13.68 5.75
C ALA A 92 -6.24 15.14 5.96
N LEU A 93 -7.16 15.99 6.43
CA LEU A 93 -6.88 17.38 6.74
C LEU A 93 -5.88 17.49 7.90
N ALA A 94 -6.06 16.73 8.98
CA ALA A 94 -5.13 16.72 10.11
C ALA A 94 -3.71 16.29 9.68
N ILE A 95 -3.60 15.24 8.87
CA ILE A 95 -2.33 14.79 8.29
C ILE A 95 -1.73 15.89 7.41
N ALA A 96 -2.52 16.51 6.53
CA ALA A 96 -2.05 17.52 5.61
C ALA A 96 -1.56 18.79 6.34
N LEU A 97 -2.29 19.24 7.36
CA LEU A 97 -1.91 20.40 8.18
C LEU A 97 -0.59 20.16 8.91
N GLU A 98 -0.46 19.02 9.60
CA GLU A 98 0.78 18.68 10.31
C GLU A 98 1.97 18.52 9.34
N THR A 99 1.71 17.99 8.15
CA THR A 99 2.74 17.90 7.10
C THR A 99 3.12 19.28 6.55
N TYR A 100 2.15 20.17 6.38
CA TYR A 100 2.36 21.54 5.89
C TYR A 100 3.25 22.33 6.84
N PHE A 101 3.00 22.22 8.16
CA PHE A 101 3.84 22.81 9.20
C PHE A 101 5.16 22.07 9.45
N GLN A 102 5.50 21.06 8.63
CA GLN A 102 6.72 20.26 8.72
C GLN A 102 6.92 19.54 10.07
N ASN A 103 5.82 19.22 10.76
CA ASN A 103 5.88 18.43 11.98
C ASN A 103 6.04 16.94 11.65
N GLU A 104 6.96 16.24 12.34
CA GLU A 104 7.14 14.79 12.18
C GLU A 104 6.02 13.95 12.84
N ARG A 105 4.95 14.59 13.33
CA ARG A 105 3.84 13.94 14.06
C ARG A 105 2.75 13.37 13.15
N TRP A 106 2.69 13.80 11.89
CA TRP A 106 1.65 13.34 10.95
C TRP A 106 1.54 11.80 10.81
N PRO A 107 2.61 10.98 10.88
CA PRO A 107 2.47 9.52 10.80
C PRO A 107 1.79 8.93 12.04
N LEU A 108 1.92 9.57 13.20
CA LEU A 108 1.20 9.15 14.41
C LEU A 108 -0.31 9.37 14.25
N ILE A 109 -0.70 10.49 13.64
CA ILE A 109 -2.11 10.78 13.33
C ILE A 109 -2.66 9.77 12.33
N ALA A 110 -1.90 9.48 11.26
CA ALA A 110 -2.23 8.39 10.34
C ALA A 110 -2.38 7.04 11.08
N GLY A 111 -1.48 6.76 12.02
CA GLY A 111 -1.52 5.58 12.87
C GLY A 111 -2.79 5.49 13.72
N ILE A 112 -3.22 6.59 14.35
CA ILE A 112 -4.48 6.66 15.09
C ILE A 112 -5.66 6.29 14.17
N GLY A 113 -5.68 6.82 12.94
CA GLY A 113 -6.69 6.48 11.95
C GLY A 113 -6.71 5.00 11.58
N VAL A 114 -5.54 4.42 11.29
CA VAL A 114 -5.41 2.98 10.95
C VAL A 114 -5.82 2.08 12.12
N VAL A 115 -5.43 2.43 13.35
CA VAL A 115 -5.82 1.69 14.56
C VAL A 115 -7.33 1.79 14.80
N GLY A 116 -7.90 3.00 14.71
CA GLY A 116 -9.34 3.22 14.86
C GLY A 116 -10.15 2.44 13.83
N ALA A 117 -9.74 2.49 12.55
CA ALA A 117 -10.37 1.71 11.49
C ALA A 117 -10.21 0.20 11.70
N SER A 118 -9.07 -0.24 12.24
CA SER A 118 -8.83 -1.65 12.56
C SER A 118 -9.74 -2.14 13.69
N ILE A 119 -9.95 -1.33 14.74
CA ILE A 119 -10.88 -1.64 15.84
C ILE A 119 -12.31 -1.74 15.30
N ALA A 120 -12.74 -0.77 14.49
CA ALA A 120 -14.07 -0.77 13.89
C ALA A 120 -14.28 -2.00 12.97
N ALA A 121 -13.28 -2.33 12.13
CA ALA A 121 -13.34 -3.51 11.28
C ALA A 121 -13.43 -4.80 12.09
N THR A 122 -12.61 -4.97 13.13
CA THR A 122 -12.71 -6.13 14.05
C THR A 122 -14.09 -6.22 14.69
N TYR A 123 -14.65 -5.09 15.13
CA TYR A 123 -16.00 -5.07 15.70
C TYR A 123 -17.03 -5.60 14.69
N PHE A 124 -17.07 -5.05 13.47
CA PHE A 124 -18.02 -5.52 12.46
C PHE A 124 -17.78 -6.99 12.06
N ALA A 125 -16.51 -7.40 11.98
CA ALA A 125 -16.12 -8.75 11.64
C ALA A 125 -16.60 -9.81 12.64
N PHE A 126 -16.85 -9.47 13.91
CA PHE A 126 -17.29 -10.44 14.92
C PHE A 126 -18.73 -10.23 15.40
N PHE A 127 -19.24 -9.00 15.37
CA PHE A 127 -20.53 -8.66 15.95
C PHE A 127 -21.62 -8.41 14.92
N VAL A 128 -21.29 -8.29 13.63
CA VAL A 128 -22.30 -8.17 12.57
C VAL A 128 -22.46 -9.51 11.83
N PRO A 129 -23.70 -10.00 11.69
CA PRO A 129 -24.00 -11.19 10.89
C PRO A 129 -23.55 -11.04 9.43
N LEU A 130 -23.26 -12.15 8.78
CA LEU A 130 -23.00 -12.17 7.36
C LEU A 130 -24.22 -11.64 6.58
N SER A 131 -23.97 -10.81 5.57
CA SER A 131 -25.01 -10.24 4.71
C SER A 131 -25.63 -11.31 3.80
N GLY A 132 -26.94 -11.23 3.52
CA GLY A 132 -27.64 -12.14 2.60
C GLY A 132 -28.20 -13.38 3.29
N SER A 133 -27.93 -14.57 2.73
CA SER A 133 -28.42 -15.87 3.23
C SER A 133 -27.76 -16.35 4.53
N GLY A 134 -26.87 -15.54 5.13
CA GLY A 134 -26.09 -15.93 6.31
C GLY A 134 -25.00 -16.97 6.04
N THR A 135 -24.81 -17.37 4.78
CA THR A 135 -23.80 -18.34 4.36
C THR A 135 -22.58 -17.65 3.76
N MET A 136 -21.40 -18.24 3.98
CA MET A 136 -20.14 -17.78 3.39
C MET A 136 -20.24 -17.72 1.87
N ALA A 137 -19.72 -16.64 1.27
CA ALA A 137 -19.71 -16.47 -0.18
C ALA A 137 -18.46 -17.11 -0.77
N ILE A 138 -18.57 -18.36 -1.22
CA ILE A 138 -17.49 -19.13 -1.85
C ILE A 138 -17.87 -19.35 -3.30
N ASP A 139 -16.93 -19.06 -4.21
CA ASP A 139 -17.11 -19.32 -5.64
C ASP A 139 -17.26 -20.84 -5.88
N PRO A 140 -18.40 -21.31 -6.42
CA PRO A 140 -18.64 -22.74 -6.65
C PRO A 140 -17.67 -23.37 -7.67
N ALA A 141 -17.12 -22.57 -8.60
CA ALA A 141 -16.24 -23.07 -9.66
C ALA A 141 -14.80 -23.25 -9.16
N THR A 142 -14.31 -22.33 -8.33
CA THR A 142 -12.91 -22.28 -7.90
C THR A 142 -12.69 -22.65 -6.43
N GLY A 143 -13.76 -22.69 -5.62
CA GLY A 143 -13.67 -22.88 -4.17
C GLY A 143 -13.06 -21.69 -3.42
N VAL A 144 -12.86 -20.56 -4.10
CA VAL A 144 -12.21 -19.37 -3.54
C VAL A 144 -13.24 -18.53 -2.78
N PRO A 145 -12.94 -18.07 -1.55
CA PRO A 145 -13.81 -17.17 -0.82
C PRO A 145 -13.85 -15.80 -1.49
N THR A 146 -15.02 -15.19 -1.51
CA THR A 146 -15.23 -13.82 -1.98
C THR A 146 -15.71 -12.97 -0.81
N GLY A 147 -15.54 -11.64 -0.86
CA GLY A 147 -16.09 -10.74 0.17
C GLY A 147 -17.61 -10.60 0.16
N GLY A 148 -18.32 -11.37 -0.67
CA GLY A 148 -19.75 -11.19 -0.97
C GLY A 148 -20.72 -11.43 0.20
N ALA A 149 -20.28 -12.12 1.26
CA ALA A 149 -21.09 -12.36 2.47
C ALA A 149 -20.71 -11.43 3.64
N ILE A 150 -19.66 -10.63 3.52
CA ILE A 150 -19.20 -9.74 4.60
C ILE A 150 -20.13 -8.52 4.73
N ALA A 151 -20.34 -7.99 5.92
CA ALA A 151 -21.21 -6.82 6.10
C ALA A 151 -20.69 -5.59 5.31
N GLY A 152 -21.60 -4.81 4.72
CA GLY A 152 -21.25 -3.63 3.92
C GLY A 152 -20.34 -2.63 4.64
N GLN A 153 -20.55 -2.43 5.95
CA GLN A 153 -19.71 -1.56 6.79
C GLN A 153 -18.24 -1.98 6.75
N GLU A 154 -17.97 -3.28 6.89
CA GLU A 154 -16.60 -3.81 6.89
C GLU A 154 -15.96 -3.72 5.51
N ARG A 155 -16.74 -3.95 4.43
CA ARG A 155 -16.26 -3.77 3.06
C ARG A 155 -15.90 -2.31 2.75
N LEU A 156 -16.67 -1.36 3.28
CA LEU A 156 -16.38 0.07 3.14
C LEU A 156 -15.09 0.45 3.89
N ILE A 157 -14.87 -0.07 5.10
CA ILE A 157 -13.61 0.14 5.83
C ILE A 157 -12.44 -0.45 5.04
N SER A 158 -12.58 -1.68 4.53
CA SER A 158 -11.58 -2.35 3.68
C SER A 158 -11.18 -1.47 2.49
N LEU A 159 -12.14 -0.82 1.82
CA LEU A 159 -11.87 0.08 0.71
C LEU A 159 -10.99 1.26 1.12
N VAL A 160 -11.34 1.96 2.20
CA VAL A 160 -10.54 3.10 2.69
C VAL A 160 -9.13 2.66 3.07
N MET A 161 -9.03 1.54 3.80
CA MET A 161 -7.77 1.00 4.31
C MET A 161 -6.85 0.49 3.19
N ASN A 162 -7.40 -0.20 2.20
CA ASN A 162 -6.64 -0.72 1.06
C ASN A 162 -6.23 0.36 0.08
N ILE A 163 -7.11 1.31 -0.23
CA ILE A 163 -6.79 2.40 -1.17
C ILE A 163 -5.69 3.26 -0.56
N SER A 164 -5.86 3.70 0.69
CA SER A 164 -4.86 4.54 1.35
C SER A 164 -3.55 3.80 1.58
N GLY A 165 -3.58 2.60 2.15
CA GLY A 165 -2.38 1.82 2.45
C GLY A 165 -1.66 1.28 1.22
N GLY A 166 -2.42 0.66 0.30
CA GLY A 166 -1.89 0.04 -0.91
C GLY A 166 -1.28 1.06 -1.87
N LEU A 167 -1.97 2.17 -2.14
CA LEU A 167 -1.40 3.24 -2.96
C LEU A 167 -0.25 3.95 -2.26
N ALA A 168 -0.29 4.11 -0.93
CA ALA A 168 0.85 4.68 -0.19
C ALA A 168 2.11 3.80 -0.32
N LEU A 169 1.98 2.47 -0.29
CA LEU A 169 3.09 1.56 -0.55
C LEU A 169 3.69 1.77 -1.94
N VAL A 170 2.84 1.76 -2.97
CA VAL A 170 3.28 1.90 -4.36
C VAL A 170 3.91 3.28 -4.59
N LEU A 171 3.24 4.36 -4.18
CA LEU A 171 3.74 5.71 -4.32
C LEU A 171 4.99 5.96 -3.49
N GLY A 172 5.05 5.44 -2.27
CA GLY A 172 6.24 5.55 -1.41
C GLY A 172 7.44 4.79 -1.97
N ALA A 173 7.20 3.62 -2.56
CA ALA A 173 8.24 2.87 -3.26
C ALA A 173 8.76 3.66 -4.48
N PHE A 174 7.87 4.21 -5.32
CA PHE A 174 8.27 5.06 -6.44
C PHE A 174 9.00 6.33 -6.00
N PHE A 175 8.50 6.99 -4.95
CA PHE A 175 9.13 8.16 -4.36
C PHE A 175 10.55 7.83 -3.90
N SER A 176 10.72 6.74 -3.16
CA SER A 176 12.03 6.27 -2.71
C SER A 176 12.95 5.95 -3.90
N SER A 177 12.46 5.22 -4.92
CA SER A 177 13.26 4.93 -6.12
C SER A 177 13.71 6.20 -6.83
N TYR A 178 12.81 7.18 -7.01
CA TYR A 178 13.09 8.44 -7.69
C TYR A 178 14.13 9.29 -6.96
N VAL A 179 14.15 9.24 -5.63
CA VAL A 179 15.14 9.96 -4.82
C VAL A 179 16.55 9.41 -5.03
N PHE A 180 16.72 8.09 -5.12
CA PHE A 180 18.02 7.42 -5.19
C PHE A 180 18.51 7.08 -6.61
N MET A 181 17.65 7.17 -7.64
CA MET A 181 18.07 6.89 -9.02
C MET A 181 18.69 8.12 -9.72
N PRO A 182 19.54 7.91 -10.74
CA PRO A 182 20.03 8.99 -11.60
C PRO A 182 18.85 9.71 -12.26
N LYS A 183 18.76 11.03 -12.07
CA LYS A 183 17.61 11.83 -12.50
C LYS A 183 17.84 12.36 -13.91
N ARG A 184 16.87 12.13 -14.80
CA ARG A 184 16.77 12.79 -16.10
C ARG A 184 15.50 13.64 -16.12
N ARG A 185 15.67 14.95 -15.94
CA ARG A 185 14.58 15.92 -16.04
C ARG A 185 14.46 16.38 -17.49
N VAL A 186 13.36 15.99 -18.14
CA VAL A 186 13.02 16.38 -19.51
C VAL A 186 11.98 17.50 -19.48
N LEU A 187 11.07 17.44 -18.50
CA LEU A 187 10.11 18.49 -18.22
C LEU A 187 10.52 19.21 -16.94
N ASP A 188 10.90 20.48 -17.08
CA ASP A 188 11.21 21.34 -15.94
C ASP A 188 9.92 21.87 -15.32
N TYR A 189 9.92 21.94 -13.99
CA TYR A 189 8.86 22.54 -13.20
C TYR A 189 9.46 23.06 -11.89
N SER A 190 8.85 24.11 -11.31
CA SER A 190 9.26 24.65 -10.02
C SER A 190 8.10 24.62 -9.04
N LEU A 191 8.31 24.02 -7.86
CA LEU A 191 7.34 24.05 -6.74
C LEU A 191 7.76 25.07 -5.67
N ASP A 192 8.46 26.12 -6.07
CA ASP A 192 8.84 27.22 -5.19
C ASP A 192 7.57 27.93 -4.67
N PRO A 193 7.35 28.04 -3.35
CA PRO A 193 6.19 28.74 -2.79
C PRO A 193 6.21 30.25 -3.06
N ASP A 194 7.39 30.83 -3.32
CA ASP A 194 7.57 32.29 -3.40
C ASP A 194 7.26 32.86 -4.80
N GLN A 195 6.91 32.00 -5.75
CA GLN A 195 6.57 32.41 -7.12
C GLN A 195 5.13 32.95 -7.24
N PRO A 196 4.83 33.79 -8.27
CA PRO A 196 3.48 34.32 -8.46
C PRO A 196 2.44 33.20 -8.58
N GLY A 197 1.25 33.41 -7.98
CA GLY A 197 0.23 32.36 -7.84
C GLY A 197 -0.17 31.67 -9.15
N GLU A 198 -0.26 32.41 -10.25
CA GLU A 198 -0.56 31.85 -11.58
C GLU A 198 0.54 30.88 -12.06
N HIS A 199 1.81 31.26 -11.88
CA HIS A 199 2.95 30.41 -12.20
C HIS A 199 3.04 29.19 -11.28
N PHE A 200 2.73 29.36 -9.99
CA PHE A 200 2.67 28.24 -9.04
C PHE A 200 1.60 27.23 -9.46
N VAL A 201 0.38 27.68 -9.78
CA VAL A 201 -0.72 26.81 -10.21
C VAL A 201 -0.38 26.12 -11.53
N PHE A 202 0.18 26.84 -12.50
CA PHE A 202 0.62 26.24 -13.76
C PHE A 202 1.71 25.17 -13.54
N ASN A 203 2.71 25.46 -12.71
CA ASN A 203 3.74 24.50 -12.33
C ASN A 203 3.17 23.30 -11.57
N LEU A 204 2.16 23.50 -10.73
CA LEU A 204 1.48 22.41 -10.02
C LEU A 204 0.75 21.47 -10.98
N ILE A 205 0.08 22.03 -12.00
CA ILE A 205 -0.57 21.26 -13.06
C ILE A 205 0.46 20.52 -13.90
N ILE A 206 1.53 21.19 -14.33
CA ILE A 206 2.63 20.55 -15.06
C ILE A 206 3.28 19.45 -14.23
N ALA A 207 3.47 19.64 -12.91
CA ALA A 207 4.10 18.66 -12.04
C ALA A 207 3.38 17.31 -12.06
N LEU A 208 2.05 17.29 -12.20
CA LEU A 208 1.26 16.06 -12.35
C LEU A 208 1.69 15.21 -13.55
N VAL A 209 2.16 15.85 -14.63
CA VAL A 209 2.65 15.17 -15.85
C VAL A 209 4.17 15.03 -15.82
N ALA A 210 4.89 16.07 -15.39
CA ALA A 210 6.33 16.12 -15.36
C ALA A 210 6.94 15.10 -14.40
N ILE A 211 6.34 14.86 -13.23
CA ILE A 211 6.83 13.85 -12.29
C ILE A 211 6.82 12.44 -12.91
N PRO A 212 5.67 11.93 -13.43
CA PRO A 212 5.65 10.64 -14.14
C PRO A 212 6.59 10.58 -15.33
N VAL A 213 6.60 11.60 -16.19
CA VAL A 213 7.44 11.62 -17.40
C VAL A 213 8.93 11.59 -17.01
N ASN A 214 9.35 12.46 -16.09
CA ASN A 214 10.74 12.48 -15.62
C ASN A 214 11.12 11.17 -14.92
N PHE A 215 10.19 10.54 -14.19
CA PHE A 215 10.41 9.22 -13.61
C PHE A 215 10.69 8.18 -14.70
N VAL A 216 9.82 8.05 -15.70
CA VAL A 216 9.97 7.09 -16.81
C VAL A 216 11.26 7.34 -17.59
N MET A 217 11.57 8.61 -17.88
CA MET A 217 12.78 8.98 -18.61
C MET A 217 14.08 8.73 -17.82
N SER A 218 14.00 8.59 -16.50
CA SER A 218 15.11 8.24 -15.63
C SER A 218 15.36 6.73 -15.54
N LEU A 219 14.35 5.89 -15.86
CA LEU A 219 14.46 4.43 -15.78
C LEU A 219 15.59 3.82 -16.62
N PRO A 220 15.84 4.24 -17.89
CA PRO A 220 16.95 3.68 -18.67
C PRO A 220 18.33 3.96 -18.05
N GLY A 221 18.50 5.16 -17.48
CA GLY A 221 19.70 5.52 -16.73
C GLY A 221 19.85 4.67 -15.47
N ALA A 222 18.74 4.45 -14.75
CA ALA A 222 18.71 3.56 -13.61
C ALA A 222 19.04 2.10 -13.97
N LEU A 223 18.53 1.57 -15.08
CA LEU A 223 18.83 0.21 -15.55
C LEU A 223 20.31 0.06 -15.93
N ARG A 224 20.89 1.02 -16.65
CA ARG A 224 22.33 1.01 -16.97
C ARG A 224 23.19 1.07 -15.70
N ALA A 225 22.81 1.90 -14.74
CA ALA A 225 23.53 2.03 -13.47
C ALA A 225 23.35 0.81 -12.56
N LEU A 226 22.23 0.09 -12.67
CA LEU A 226 22.01 -1.21 -12.02
C LEU A 226 22.92 -2.29 -12.60
N VAL A 227 22.98 -2.42 -13.94
CA VAL A 227 23.84 -3.40 -14.62
C VAL A 227 25.31 -3.14 -14.36
N THR A 228 25.71 -1.88 -14.21
CA THR A 228 27.10 -1.49 -13.91
C THR A 228 27.44 -1.51 -12.42
N GLY A 229 26.49 -1.89 -11.54
CA GLY A 229 26.72 -1.99 -10.10
C GLY A 229 26.93 -0.66 -9.38
N ARG A 230 26.51 0.46 -9.97
CA ARG A 230 26.72 1.82 -9.43
C ARG A 230 25.50 2.40 -8.71
N ILE A 231 24.46 1.59 -8.51
CA ILE A 231 23.20 2.02 -7.88
C ILE A 231 23.02 1.37 -6.52
N HIS A 232 22.50 2.17 -5.59
CA HIS A 232 22.01 1.65 -4.31
C HIS A 232 21.02 0.51 -4.52
N SER A 233 21.26 -0.61 -3.83
CA SER A 233 20.37 -1.79 -3.68
C SER A 233 18.90 -1.43 -3.48
N ARG A 234 18.63 -0.28 -2.84
CA ARG A 234 17.30 0.27 -2.58
C ARG A 234 16.47 0.54 -3.83
N VAL A 235 17.07 0.98 -4.94
CA VAL A 235 16.33 1.32 -6.18
C VAL A 235 15.69 0.09 -6.82
N PRO A 236 16.43 -0.97 -7.19
CA PRO A 236 15.82 -2.17 -7.78
C PRO A 236 14.86 -2.87 -6.80
N ALA A 237 15.18 -2.88 -5.49
CA ALA A 237 14.32 -3.46 -4.46
C ALA A 237 12.95 -2.76 -4.40
N THR A 238 12.94 -1.43 -4.33
CA THR A 238 11.69 -0.66 -4.24
C THR A 238 10.87 -0.73 -5.52
N ILE A 239 11.51 -0.79 -6.70
CA ILE A 239 10.80 -0.99 -7.98
C ILE A 239 10.13 -2.37 -8.03
N LEU A 240 10.83 -3.44 -7.63
CA LEU A 240 10.27 -4.79 -7.58
C LEU A 240 9.09 -4.90 -6.61
N ILE A 241 9.22 -4.28 -5.43
CA ILE A 241 8.13 -4.22 -4.44
C ILE A 241 6.93 -3.45 -5.00
N ALA A 242 7.15 -2.30 -5.67
CA ALA A 242 6.09 -1.52 -6.29
C ALA A 242 5.38 -2.32 -7.40
N ALA A 243 6.14 -2.98 -8.27
CA ALA A 243 5.62 -3.81 -9.35
C ALA A 243 4.79 -4.99 -8.80
N GLY A 244 5.27 -5.64 -7.74
CA GLY A 244 4.52 -6.72 -7.09
C GLY A 244 3.24 -6.23 -6.42
N GLY A 245 3.26 -5.05 -5.78
CA GLY A 245 2.05 -4.42 -5.24
C GLY A 245 1.02 -4.09 -6.33
N LEU A 246 1.45 -3.56 -7.47
CA LEU A 246 0.60 -3.29 -8.63
C LEU A 246 0.01 -4.58 -9.23
N ALA A 247 0.81 -5.64 -9.36
CA ALA A 247 0.35 -6.94 -9.85
C ALA A 247 -0.71 -7.56 -8.92
N ALA A 248 -0.50 -7.49 -7.60
CA ALA A 248 -1.47 -7.94 -6.61
C ALA A 248 -2.79 -7.12 -6.69
N GLY A 249 -2.69 -5.79 -6.80
CA GLY A 249 -3.85 -4.91 -6.96
C GLY A 249 -4.63 -5.15 -8.26
N ALA A 250 -3.93 -5.42 -9.37
CA ALA A 250 -4.54 -5.78 -10.63
C ALA A 250 -5.30 -7.12 -10.54
N GLY A 251 -4.75 -8.10 -9.82
CA GLY A 251 -5.43 -9.36 -9.53
C GLY A 251 -6.74 -9.15 -8.75
N ASP A 252 -6.74 -8.30 -7.72
CA ASP A 252 -7.96 -7.98 -6.94
C ASP A 252 -9.03 -7.29 -7.81
N LEU A 253 -8.62 -6.37 -8.69
CA LEU A 253 -9.53 -5.70 -9.61
C LEU A 253 -10.16 -6.70 -10.60
N LEU A 254 -9.37 -7.63 -11.14
CA LEU A 254 -9.87 -8.67 -12.06
C LEU A 254 -10.83 -9.65 -11.38
N SER A 255 -10.58 -10.00 -10.11
CA SER A 255 -11.52 -10.79 -9.31
C SER A 255 -12.88 -10.10 -9.22
N ARG A 256 -12.90 -8.77 -9.01
CA ARG A 256 -14.14 -7.98 -8.96
C ARG A 256 -14.85 -7.88 -10.32
N LEU A 257 -14.13 -8.09 -11.42
CA LEU A 257 -14.69 -8.19 -12.77
C LEU A 257 -15.16 -9.62 -13.13
N GLY A 258 -15.08 -10.58 -12.20
CA GLY A 258 -15.60 -11.93 -12.34
C GLY A 258 -14.58 -12.99 -12.74
N SER A 259 -13.28 -12.66 -12.84
CA SER A 259 -12.24 -13.64 -13.14
C SER A 259 -11.46 -14.03 -11.88
N THR A 260 -11.84 -15.15 -11.26
CA THR A 260 -11.20 -15.69 -10.05
C THR A 260 -9.91 -16.47 -10.34
N ASP A 261 -9.69 -16.94 -11.56
CA ASP A 261 -8.43 -17.59 -11.96
C ASP A 261 -7.25 -16.60 -12.03
N LEU A 262 -7.48 -15.42 -12.63
CA LEU A 262 -6.47 -14.38 -12.77
C LEU A 262 -6.10 -13.74 -11.43
N PHE A 263 -6.99 -13.84 -10.44
CA PHE A 263 -6.73 -13.39 -9.08
C PHE A 263 -5.58 -14.16 -8.43
N GLN A 264 -5.56 -15.49 -8.55
CA GLN A 264 -4.49 -16.32 -7.99
C GLN A 264 -3.17 -16.08 -8.71
N LEU A 265 -3.20 -15.90 -10.04
CA LEU A 265 -2.02 -15.52 -10.81
C LEU A 265 -1.46 -14.16 -10.36
N GLY A 266 -2.32 -13.16 -10.20
CA GLY A 266 -1.95 -11.82 -9.72
C GLY A 266 -1.33 -11.85 -8.33
N LYS A 267 -1.90 -12.64 -7.40
CA LYS A 267 -1.33 -12.86 -6.06
C LYS A 267 0.05 -13.51 -6.13
N PHE A 268 0.18 -14.60 -6.90
CA PHE A 268 1.45 -15.33 -7.01
C PHE A 268 2.56 -14.45 -7.59
N LEU A 269 2.28 -13.74 -8.69
CA LEU A 269 3.21 -12.81 -9.30
C LEU A 269 3.54 -11.66 -8.34
N GLY A 270 2.53 -11.08 -7.69
CA GLY A 270 2.70 -10.00 -6.74
C GLY A 270 3.62 -10.37 -5.57
N VAL A 271 3.36 -11.51 -4.93
CA VAL A 271 4.18 -12.03 -3.82
C VAL A 271 5.59 -12.37 -4.29
N SER A 272 5.74 -13.00 -5.45
CA SER A 272 7.05 -13.35 -6.00
C SER A 272 7.91 -12.11 -6.25
N LEU A 273 7.32 -11.06 -6.84
CA LEU A 273 8.00 -9.79 -7.10
C LEU A 273 8.34 -9.04 -5.80
N ILE A 274 7.42 -8.99 -4.84
CA ILE A 274 7.69 -8.39 -3.52
C ILE A 274 8.81 -9.14 -2.81
N PHE A 275 8.79 -10.47 -2.84
CA PHE A 275 9.81 -11.31 -2.20
C PHE A 275 11.18 -11.14 -2.87
N LEU A 276 11.24 -11.13 -4.21
CA LEU A 276 12.47 -10.84 -4.95
C LEU A 276 13.00 -9.45 -4.63
N GLY A 277 12.12 -8.43 -4.58
CA GLY A 277 12.49 -7.08 -4.18
C GLY A 277 13.03 -7.00 -2.75
N PHE A 278 12.42 -7.75 -1.82
CA PHE A 278 12.93 -7.90 -0.46
C PHE A 278 14.31 -8.56 -0.45
N LEU A 279 14.52 -9.67 -1.16
CA LEU A 279 15.84 -10.32 -1.25
C LEU A 279 16.93 -9.39 -1.80
N VAL A 280 16.60 -8.57 -2.81
CA VAL A 280 17.50 -7.55 -3.35
C VAL A 280 17.78 -6.44 -2.32
N SER A 281 16.81 -6.12 -1.46
CA SER A 281 16.96 -5.12 -0.38
C SER A 281 17.84 -5.59 0.77
N VAL A 282 18.00 -6.90 0.97
CA VAL A 282 18.73 -7.45 2.13
C VAL A 282 20.25 -7.31 1.90
N GLU A 283 20.79 -6.19 2.36
CA GLU A 283 22.23 -6.03 2.62
C GLU A 283 22.74 -7.00 3.71
N ALA A 284 21.88 -7.67 4.47
CA ALA A 284 22.27 -8.64 5.50
C ALA A 284 22.94 -9.92 4.96
N PHE A 285 22.85 -10.21 3.65
CA PHE A 285 23.67 -11.25 3.02
C PHE A 285 25.05 -10.75 2.57
N ARG A 286 25.30 -9.42 2.63
CA ARG A 286 26.65 -8.87 2.47
C ARG A 286 27.47 -8.98 3.74
N GLU A 287 26.87 -8.97 4.94
CA GLU A 287 27.52 -9.22 6.23
C GLU A 287 26.81 -10.34 7.02
N ILE A 288 27.26 -11.60 6.87
CA ILE A 288 26.79 -12.68 7.73
C ILE A 288 27.43 -12.46 9.10
N ARG A 289 26.70 -11.94 10.08
CA ARG A 289 27.20 -11.75 11.46
C ARG A 289 26.55 -12.79 12.37
N ILE A 290 27.34 -13.41 13.25
CA ILE A 290 26.79 -14.32 14.24
C ILE A 290 25.98 -13.47 15.26
N PRO A 291 24.69 -13.77 15.48
CA PRO A 291 23.86 -13.02 16.42
C PRO A 291 24.54 -12.93 17.80
N PHE A 292 24.46 -11.76 18.44
CA PHE A 292 25.03 -11.48 19.77
C PHE A 292 26.57 -11.51 19.88
N THR A 293 27.28 -11.49 18.75
CA THR A 293 28.75 -11.37 18.72
C THR A 293 29.20 -10.27 17.77
N ARG A 294 30.48 -9.87 17.87
CA ARG A 294 31.13 -8.95 16.92
C ARG A 294 31.69 -9.65 15.67
N VAL A 295 31.45 -10.96 15.51
CA VAL A 295 32.11 -11.78 14.49
C VAL A 295 31.33 -11.76 13.18
N VAL A 296 31.97 -11.29 12.11
CA VAL A 296 31.44 -11.27 10.73
C VAL A 296 32.06 -12.43 9.94
N LEU A 297 31.24 -13.37 9.50
CA LEU A 297 31.61 -14.58 8.75
C LEU A 297 31.88 -14.31 7.25
N ARG A 298 31.26 -13.27 6.68
CA ARG A 298 31.48 -12.89 5.28
C ARG A 298 31.10 -11.42 5.11
N SER A 299 32.02 -10.57 4.63
CA SER A 299 31.73 -9.18 4.23
C SER A 299 31.94 -9.01 2.72
N ALA A 300 30.94 -8.58 1.96
CA ALA A 300 31.16 -8.13 0.58
C ALA A 300 31.87 -6.76 0.59
N ARG A 301 32.86 -6.61 -0.31
CA ARG A 301 33.78 -5.46 -0.42
C ARG A 301 33.06 -4.11 -0.34
N ARG A 302 33.50 -3.23 0.58
CA ARG A 302 33.09 -1.82 0.65
C ARG A 302 33.30 -1.16 -0.71
N GLU A 303 32.24 -0.63 -1.31
CA GLU A 303 32.37 0.39 -2.34
C GLU A 303 32.89 1.66 -1.66
N ARG A 304 34.08 2.11 -2.07
CA ARG A 304 34.60 3.42 -1.66
C ARG A 304 33.70 4.46 -2.31
N VAL A 305 33.04 5.27 -1.50
CA VAL A 305 32.53 6.57 -1.95
C VAL A 305 33.78 7.41 -2.21
N GLU A 306 34.10 7.62 -3.48
CA GLU A 306 35.06 8.66 -3.87
C GLU A 306 34.43 10.00 -3.51
N ALA A 307 35.19 10.79 -2.76
CA ALA A 307 34.82 12.10 -2.23
C ALA A 307 34.80 13.17 -3.33
#